data_AF-A0A958KDG4-F1
#
_entry.id   AF-A0A958KDG4-F1
#
_cell.length_a   1.000
_cell.length_b   1.000
_cell.length_c   1.000
_cell.angle_alpha   90.00
_cell.angle_beta   90.00
_cell.angle_gamma   90.00
#
_symmetry.space_group_name_H-M   'P 1'
#
loop_
_entity.id
_entity.type
_entity.pdbx_description
1 polymer ?
#
loop_
_entity_poly.entity_id
_entity_poly.type
_entity_poly.pdbx_seq_one_letter_code
_entity_poly.pdbx_strand_id
1 'polypeptide(L)' 'MKSKGLVFVGMGFELGAVIIGGLHVGQVLDRHFGWPGYGVSGMVITCMIGWFYHLIILLKRFMDDDDDQTSDTSPKGSN' A
#
# COMPACT_ATOMS: atom_id res chain seq x y z
N MET A 1 -3.78 18.31 -8.04
CA MET A 1 -2.97 17.49 -8.99
C MET A 1 -1.59 17.06 -8.47
N LYS A 2 -0.90 17.78 -7.56
CA LYS A 2 0.45 17.41 -7.07
C LYS A 2 0.50 16.21 -6.10
N SER A 3 -0.59 15.93 -5.39
CA SER A 3 -0.65 14.91 -4.32
C SER A 3 -0.72 13.46 -4.85
N LYS A 4 -1.37 13.24 -6.01
CA LYS A 4 -1.64 11.91 -6.56
C LYS A 4 -0.35 11.16 -6.98
N GLY A 5 0.62 11.88 -7.56
CA GLY A 5 1.90 11.32 -7.96
C GLY A 5 2.79 10.91 -6.77
N LEU A 6 2.71 11.65 -5.66
CA LEU A 6 3.47 11.33 -4.45
C LEU A 6 2.95 10.06 -3.77
N VAL A 7 1.63 9.85 -3.76
CA VAL A 7 1.01 8.60 -3.27
C VAL A 7 1.44 7.42 -4.12
N PHE A 8 1.49 7.57 -5.45
CA PHE A 8 1.94 6.49 -6.35
C PHE A 8 3.41 6.09 -6.12
N VAL A 9 4.30 7.08 -5.98
CA VAL A 9 5.71 6.82 -5.66
C VAL A 9 5.85 6.19 -4.27
N GLY A 10 5.06 6.65 -3.30
CA GLY A 10 4.97 6.05 -1.96
C GLY A 10 4.58 4.58 -2.00
N MET A 11 3.56 4.20 -2.78
CA MET A 11 3.12 2.81 -2.93
C MET A 11 4.22 1.91 -3.52
N GLY A 12 4.97 2.41 -4.51
CA GLY A 12 6.11 1.68 -5.08
C GLY A 12 7.26 1.50 -4.08
N PHE A 13 7.55 2.53 -3.28
CA PHE A 13 8.54 2.47 -2.22
C PHE A 13 8.14 1.48 -1.11
N GLU A 14 6.87 1.53 -0.68
CA GLU A 14 6.34 0.59 0.31
C GLU A 14 6.43 -0.85 -0.16
N LEU A 15 6.11 -1.12 -1.43
CA LEU A 15 6.25 -2.47 -2.00
C LEU A 15 7.69 -2.96 -1.92
N GLY A 16 8.66 -2.12 -2.29
CA GLY A 16 10.08 -2.45 -2.16
C GLY A 16 10.51 -2.70 -0.71
N ALA A 17 10.08 -1.85 0.22
CA ALA A 17 10.39 -1.99 1.64
C ALA A 17 9.77 -3.27 2.24
N VAL A 18 8.53 -3.61 1.88
CA VAL A 18 7.85 -4.83 2.33
C VAL A 18 8.53 -6.08 1.80
N ILE A 19 8.99 -6.09 0.54
CA ILE A 19 9.71 -7.23 -0.03
C ILE A 19 11.06 -7.43 0.66
N ILE A 20 11.84 -6.36 0.82
CA ILE A 20 13.16 -6.44 1.50
C ILE A 20 12.98 -6.87 2.96
N GLY A 21 12.02 -6.28 3.67
CA GLY A 21 11.69 -6.65 5.05
C GLY A 21 11.21 -8.09 5.16
N GLY A 22 10.31 -8.53 4.28
CA GLY A 22 9.79 -9.90 4.26
C GLY A 22 10.85 -10.94 3.96
N LEU A 23 11.79 -10.66 3.05
CA LEU A 23 12.93 -11.53 2.77
C LEU A 23 13.85 -11.65 3.99
N HIS A 24 14.18 -10.53 4.64
CA HIS A 24 15.09 -10.55 5.78
C HIS A 24 14.47 -11.25 7.01
N VAL A 25 13.21 -10.93 7.32
CA VAL A 25 12.49 -11.55 8.44
C VAL A 25 12.20 -13.03 8.14
N GLY A 26 11.83 -13.36 6.90
CA GLY A 26 11.63 -14.74 6.47
C GLY A 26 12.89 -15.60 6.58
N GLN A 27 14.06 -15.05 6.22
CA GLN A 27 15.35 -15.74 6.37
C GLN A 27 15.72 -15.96 7.85
N VAL A 28 15.44 -14.98 8.71
CA VAL A 28 15.63 -15.13 10.16
C VAL A 28 14.72 -16.21 10.71
N LEU A 29 13.47 -16.25 10.27
CA LEU A 29 12.48 -17.25 10.70
C LEU A 29 12.87 -18.65 10.23
N ASP A 30 13.30 -18.80 8.98
CA ASP A 30 13.82 -20.06 8.43
C ASP A 30 15.06 -20.54 9.19
N ARG A 31 15.97 -19.63 9.54
CA ARG A 31 17.17 -19.97 10.32
C ARG A 31 16.84 -20.38 11.75
N HIS A 32 15.80 -19.80 12.35
CA HIS A 32 15.38 -20.11 13.71
C HIS A 32 14.62 -21.46 13.80
N PHE A 33 13.83 -21.80 12.78
CA PHE A 33 13.06 -23.05 12.73
C PHE A 33 13.73 -24.18 11.95
N GLY A 34 14.85 -23.91 11.26
CA GLY A 34 15.56 -24.90 10.43
C GLY A 34 14.79 -25.30 9.17
N TRP A 35 13.91 -24.42 8.68
CA TRP A 35 13.02 -24.72 7.55
C TRP A 35 13.70 -24.42 6.20
N PRO A 36 13.53 -25.27 5.18
CA PRO A 36 14.13 -25.07 3.86
C PRO A 36 13.31 -24.06 3.02
N GLY A 37 13.28 -22.79 3.44
CA GLY A 37 12.69 -21.70 2.64
C GLY A 37 11.19 -21.48 2.84
N TYR A 38 10.53 -22.24 3.71
CA TYR A 38 9.07 -22.11 3.95
C TYR A 38 8.71 -20.84 4.73
N GLY A 39 9.58 -20.39 5.63
CA GLY A 39 9.45 -19.16 6.39
C GLY A 39 9.59 -17.92 5.50
N VAL A 40 10.50 -17.92 4.53
CA VAL A 40 10.57 -16.88 3.50
C VAL A 40 9.29 -16.85 2.68
N SER A 41 8.84 -18.01 2.16
CA SER A 41 7.60 -18.10 1.38
C SER A 41 6.38 -17.58 2.16
N GLY A 42 6.20 -18.06 3.40
CA GLY A 42 5.08 -17.67 4.26
C GLY A 42 5.09 -16.18 4.63
N MET A 43 6.27 -15.61 4.92
CA MET A 43 6.38 -14.18 5.21
C MET A 43 6.13 -13.32 3.99
N VAL A 44 6.67 -13.69 2.82
CA VAL A 44 6.41 -12.93 1.59
C VAL A 44 4.92 -12.94 1.25
N ILE A 45 4.24 -14.08 1.37
CA ILE A 45 2.79 -14.18 1.14
C ILE A 45 2.03 -13.29 2.14
N THR A 46 2.38 -13.35 3.43
CA THR A 46 1.72 -12.56 4.48
C THR A 46 1.92 -11.06 4.25
N CYS A 47 3.15 -10.64 3.90
CA CYS A 47 3.46 -9.25 3.58
C CYS A 47 2.74 -8.78 2.31
N MET A 48 2.59 -9.63 1.29
CA MET A 48 1.82 -9.31 0.09
C MET A 48 0.32 -9.12 0.37
N ILE A 49 -0.27 -9.98 1.21
CA ILE A 49 -1.68 -9.84 1.61
C ILE A 49 -1.88 -8.55 2.42
N GLY A 50 -0.98 -8.27 3.38
CA GLY A 50 -1.04 -7.04 4.18
C GLY A 50 -0.89 -5.78 3.34
N TRP A 51 0.07 -5.78 2.40
CA TRP A 51 0.26 -4.69 1.45
C TRP A 51 -0.95 -4.50 0.52
N PHE A 52 -1.52 -5.59 0.01
CA PHE A 52 -2.72 -5.52 -0.84
C PHE A 52 -3.91 -4.92 -0.09
N TYR A 53 -4.13 -5.33 1.17
CA TYR A 53 -5.17 -4.75 2.02
C TYR A 53 -4.95 -3.24 2.24
N HIS A 54 -3.70 -2.83 2.49
CA HIS A 54 -3.33 -1.42 2.62
C HIS A 54 -3.65 -0.63 1.34
N LEU A 55 -3.33 -1.19 0.18
CA LEU A 55 -3.62 -0.58 -1.13
C LEU A 55 -5.12 -0.39 -1.36
N ILE A 56 -5.95 -1.36 -0.97
CA ILE A 56 -7.42 -1.23 -1.07
C ILE A 56 -7.94 -0.11 -0.17
N ILE A 57 -7.42 0.05 1.05
CA ILE A 57 -7.81 1.14 1.95
C ILE A 57 -7.46 2.49 1.34
N LEU A 58 -6.23 2.65 0.84
CA LEU A 58 -5.77 3.88 0.20
C LEU A 58 -6.62 4.21 -1.04
N LEU A 59 -6.94 3.20 -1.85
CA LEU A 59 -7.80 3.37 -3.02
C LEU A 59 -9.20 3.86 -2.63
N LYS A 60 -9.83 3.22 -1.62
CA LYS A 60 -11.15 3.64 -1.13
C LYS A 60 -11.13 5.07 -0.62
N ARG A 61 -10.11 5.43 0.18
CA ARG A 61 -9.95 6.78 0.72
C ARG A 61 -9.72 7.82 -0.38
N PHE A 62 -8.95 7.46 -1.39
CA PHE A 62 -8.69 8.35 -2.52
C PHE A 62 -9.94 8.61 -3.37
N MET A 63 -10.79 7.60 -3.55
CA MET A 63 -12.07 7.75 -4.24
C MET A 63 -13.04 8.63 -3.44
N ASP A 64 -13.06 8.48 -2.11
CA ASP A 64 -13.88 9.30 -1.20
C ASP A 64 -13.44 10.79 -1.20
N ASP A 65 -12.12 11.05 -1.14
CA ASP A 65 -11.54 12.41 -1.16
C ASP A 65 -11.72 13.13 -2.52
N ASP A 66 -11.93 12.40 -3.63
CA ASP A 66 -12.16 12.97 -4.96
C ASP A 66 -13.63 13.40 -5.16
N ASP A 67 -14.61 12.72 -4.54
CA ASP A 67 -16.03 13.07 -4.67
C ASP A 67 -16.37 14.40 -3.94
N ASP A 68 -15.79 14.66 -2.76
CA ASP A 68 -16.04 15.88 -1.99
C ASP A 68 -15.54 17.16 -2.67
N GLN A 69 -14.50 17.09 -3.51
CA GLN A 69 -13.92 18.25 -4.21
C GLN A 69 -14.74 18.74 -5.41
N THR A 70 -15.79 18.03 -5.84
CA THR A 70 -16.62 18.44 -6.98
C THR A 70 -17.82 19.33 -6.61
N SER A 71 -18.07 19.57 -5.32
CA SER A 71 -19.24 20.33 -4.85
C SER A 71 -19.04 21.84 -4.73
N ASP A 72 -17.81 22.36 -4.80
CA ASP A 72 -17.51 23.78 -4.55
C ASP A 72 -17.42 24.67 -5.80
N THR A 73 -17.92 24.19 -6.95
CA THR A 73 -18.08 25.02 -8.16
C THR A 73 -19.54 25.12 -8.60
N SER A 74 -20.46 25.40 -7.67
CA SER A 74 -21.74 25.97 -8.08
C SER A 74 -21.50 27.39 -8.61
N PRO A 75 -21.86 27.72 -9.87
CA PRO A 75 -21.79 29.08 -10.37
C PRO A 75 -22.76 29.92 -9.56
N LYS A 76 -22.27 30.97 -8.90
CA LYS A 76 -23.13 32.07 -8.41
C LYS A 76 -23.80 32.70 -9.63
N GLY A 77 -24.96 32.17 -10.01
CA GLY A 77 -25.89 32.83 -10.90
C GLY A 77 -26.67 33.90 -10.16
N SER A 78 -26.80 35.06 -10.83
CA SER A 78 -27.88 36.05 -10.74
C SER A 78 -28.10 36.79 -9.41
N ASN A 79 -27.68 38.06 -9.36
CA ASN A 79 -28.58 39.19 -9.62
C ASN A 79 -27.78 40.47 -9.90
#